data_AF-G2FDG8-F1
#
_entry.id   AF-G2FDG8-F1
#
_cell.length_a   1.000
_cell.length_b   1.000
_cell.length_c   1.000
_cell.angle_alpha   90.00
_cell.angle_beta   90.00
_cell.angle_gamma   90.00
#
_symmetry.space_group_name_H-M   'P 1'
#
loop_
_entity.id
_entity.type
_entity.pdbx_description
1 polymer ?
#
loop_
_entity_poly.entity_id
_entity_poly.type
_entity_poly.pdbx_seq_one_letter_code
_entity_poly.pdbx_strand_id
1 'polypeptide(L)'
;MVGYLVGDGLLQWLSGSIHPTLGQWGGFNFILTTIAVGGIFSVPGWRSLLLAIIAAALSSLITMAVQGVLQVYGVPVLAIPFLLTTLTMLAAMRKRVATTPPYLLLEAPALPEHSYERARLVRARGAEPESVPLRAPFFGSWRVYQGFDGPHTHQPPWQHALDFIITEQGRSFRNAGHRLQDFHCFDLPVLSPCHGTVARCLDELPDNPPGEVDSNNNWGNFLLIRLDSGLYVLLAHLRQHSLTVIEGGAVDAGSAGGPMWQHRPFTPAPSASACADHGGTWQPHPPVSSAGGYPANDTRTDRRFSSRMPSR
;
A
#
# COMPACT_ATOMS: atom_id res chain seq x y z
N MET A 1 -16.03 -16.38 21.30
CA MET A 1 -15.80 -17.44 22.31
C MET A 1 -14.53 -17.20 23.13
N VAL A 2 -13.34 -17.12 22.52
CA VAL A 2 -12.07 -16.92 23.25
C VAL A 2 -12.13 -15.76 24.23
N GLY A 3 -12.58 -14.59 23.78
CA GLY A 3 -12.72 -13.42 24.65
C GLY A 3 -13.62 -13.65 25.86
N TYR A 4 -14.70 -14.43 25.67
CA TYR A 4 -15.59 -14.79 26.77
C TYR A 4 -14.91 -15.67 27.81
N LEU A 5 -14.32 -16.77 27.36
CA LEU A 5 -13.66 -17.73 28.25
C LEU A 5 -12.51 -17.11 29.04
N VAL A 6 -11.72 -16.25 28.39
CA VAL A 6 -10.60 -15.56 29.04
C VAL A 6 -11.09 -14.52 30.04
N GLY A 7 -12.03 -13.65 29.62
CA GLY A 7 -12.50 -12.56 30.45
C GLY A 7 -13.32 -13.04 31.66
N ASP A 8 -14.27 -13.95 31.41
CA ASP A 8 -15.10 -14.55 32.47
C ASP A 8 -14.25 -15.42 33.41
N GLY A 9 -13.34 -16.22 32.87
CA GLY A 9 -12.43 -17.05 33.66
C GLY A 9 -11.53 -16.22 34.58
N LEU A 10 -10.99 -15.09 34.08
CA LEU A 10 -10.17 -14.19 34.90
C LEU A 10 -10.99 -13.51 36.01
N LEU A 11 -12.22 -13.08 35.70
CA LEU A 11 -13.11 -12.49 36.71
C LEU A 11 -13.48 -13.48 37.81
N GLN A 12 -13.83 -14.72 37.45
CA GLN A 12 -14.14 -15.76 38.41
C GLN A 12 -12.93 -16.09 39.30
N TRP A 13 -11.74 -16.15 38.70
CA TRP A 13 -10.51 -16.38 39.44
C TRP A 13 -10.21 -15.25 40.45
N LEU A 14 -10.37 -13.99 40.06
CA LEU A 14 -10.10 -12.83 40.92
C LEU A 14 -11.16 -12.64 42.02
N SER A 15 -12.42 -12.90 41.70
CA SER A 15 -13.53 -12.70 42.62
C SER A 15 -13.76 -13.86 43.58
N GLY A 16 -13.12 -15.02 43.33
CA GLY A 16 -13.24 -16.22 44.16
C GLY A 16 -14.64 -16.82 44.21
N SER A 17 -15.58 -16.33 43.40
CA SER A 17 -16.96 -16.83 43.34
C SER A 17 -17.54 -16.70 41.93
N ILE A 18 -18.51 -17.54 41.61
CA ILE A 18 -19.24 -17.44 40.36
C ILE A 18 -20.18 -16.22 40.49
N HIS A 19 -19.82 -15.10 39.88
CA HIS A 19 -20.68 -13.93 39.78
C HIS A 19 -21.49 -13.96 38.48
N PRO A 20 -22.73 -14.50 38.48
CA PRO A 20 -23.54 -14.61 37.27
C PRO A 20 -23.82 -13.24 36.65
N THR A 21 -23.92 -12.17 37.45
CA THR A 21 -24.25 -10.83 36.97
C THR A 21 -23.09 -10.13 36.24
N LEU A 22 -21.87 -10.27 36.72
CA LEU A 22 -20.70 -9.64 36.08
C LEU A 22 -20.31 -10.35 34.77
N GLY A 23 -20.32 -11.69 34.77
CA GLY A 23 -20.02 -12.48 33.57
C GLY A 23 -21.10 -12.35 32.49
N GLN A 24 -22.38 -12.39 32.85
CA GLN A 24 -23.48 -12.31 31.88
C GLN A 24 -23.67 -10.91 31.30
N TRP A 25 -23.57 -9.86 32.12
CA TRP A 25 -23.84 -8.49 31.67
C TRP A 25 -22.57 -7.76 31.21
N GLY A 26 -21.42 -8.08 31.79
CA GLY A 26 -20.13 -7.52 31.38
C GLY A 26 -19.52 -8.24 30.18
N GLY A 27 -19.94 -9.47 29.89
CA GLY A 27 -19.17 -10.33 29.01
C GLY A 27 -19.15 -10.00 27.52
N PHE A 28 -20.09 -9.18 27.06
CA PHE A 28 -19.98 -8.65 25.71
C PHE A 28 -18.76 -7.72 25.56
N ASN A 29 -18.27 -7.07 26.63
CA ASN A 29 -17.12 -6.15 26.55
C ASN A 29 -15.83 -6.87 26.14
N PHE A 30 -15.52 -7.99 26.79
CA PHE A 30 -14.33 -8.77 26.45
C PHE A 30 -14.52 -9.51 25.11
N ILE A 31 -15.74 -9.91 24.73
CA ILE A 31 -16.02 -10.46 23.40
C ILE A 31 -15.71 -9.43 22.31
N LEU A 32 -16.30 -8.23 22.41
CA LEU A 32 -16.10 -7.16 21.42
C LEU A 32 -14.64 -6.72 21.35
N THR A 33 -13.96 -6.64 22.50
CA THR A 33 -12.53 -6.31 22.56
C THR A 33 -11.69 -7.34 21.79
N THR A 34 -11.94 -8.64 21.98
CA THR A 34 -11.22 -9.70 21.25
C THR A 34 -11.49 -9.64 19.75
N ILE A 35 -12.74 -9.40 19.33
CA ILE A 35 -13.10 -9.27 17.91
C ILE A 35 -12.37 -8.07 17.28
N ALA A 36 -12.42 -6.91 17.95
CA ALA A 36 -11.80 -5.69 17.47
C ALA A 36 -10.28 -5.83 17.35
N VAL A 37 -9.61 -6.18 18.46
CA VAL A 37 -8.15 -6.22 18.54
C VAL A 37 -7.56 -7.40 17.77
N GLY A 38 -8.21 -8.57 17.79
CA GLY A 38 -7.66 -9.81 17.24
C GLY A 38 -7.98 -10.11 15.79
N GLY A 39 -8.95 -9.41 15.20
CA GLY A 39 -9.44 -9.71 13.85
C GLY A 39 -9.78 -8.51 12.97
N ILE A 40 -10.49 -7.50 13.49
CA ILE A 40 -10.90 -6.34 12.67
C ILE A 40 -9.72 -5.38 12.44
N PHE A 41 -9.02 -5.02 13.51
CA PHE A 41 -7.92 -4.06 13.47
C PHE A 41 -6.55 -4.73 13.43
N SER A 42 -6.49 -6.05 13.29
CA SER A 42 -5.24 -6.77 13.08
C SER A 42 -5.42 -7.94 12.13
N VAL A 43 -4.37 -8.26 11.37
CA VAL A 43 -4.37 -9.43 10.49
C VAL A 43 -4.45 -10.71 11.35
N PRO A 44 -5.46 -11.58 11.15
CA PRO A 44 -5.61 -12.78 11.95
C PRO A 44 -4.40 -13.71 11.90
N GLY A 45 -3.95 -14.16 13.07
CA GLY A 45 -2.88 -15.13 13.23
C GLY A 45 -2.60 -15.43 14.69
N TRP A 46 -1.64 -16.31 14.97
CA TRP A 46 -1.33 -16.70 16.35
C TRP A 46 -0.91 -15.52 17.24
N ARG A 47 -0.13 -14.57 16.70
CA ARG A 47 0.29 -13.38 17.46
C ARG A 47 -0.87 -12.40 17.70
N SER A 48 -1.79 -12.24 16.75
CA SER A 48 -2.98 -11.41 16.97
C SER A 48 -3.94 -12.07 17.97
N LEU A 49 -4.01 -13.41 17.98
CA LEU A 49 -4.76 -14.16 18.97
C LEU A 49 -4.19 -13.96 20.39
N LEU A 50 -2.86 -14.06 20.56
CA LEU A 50 -2.21 -13.76 21.84
C LEU A 50 -2.51 -12.33 22.31
N LEU A 51 -2.42 -11.34 21.41
CA LEU A 51 -2.77 -9.96 21.69
C LEU A 51 -4.24 -9.83 22.11
N ALA A 52 -5.15 -10.54 21.44
CA ALA A 52 -6.58 -10.52 21.73
C ALA A 52 -6.93 -11.18 23.08
N ILE A 53 -6.17 -12.20 23.50
CA ILE A 53 -6.26 -12.81 24.84
C ILE A 53 -5.83 -11.81 25.91
N ILE A 54 -4.70 -11.11 25.71
CA ILE A 54 -4.24 -10.05 26.63
C ILE A 54 -5.27 -8.93 26.70
N ALA A 55 -5.84 -8.52 25.56
CA ALA A 55 -6.87 -7.49 25.51
C ALA A 55 -8.17 -7.93 26.21
N ALA A 56 -8.58 -9.20 26.08
CA ALA A 56 -9.74 -9.75 26.79
C ALA A 56 -9.53 -9.71 28.31
N ALA A 57 -8.35 -10.13 28.78
CA ALA A 57 -7.98 -10.09 30.19
C ALA A 57 -8.01 -8.65 30.72
N LEU A 58 -7.39 -7.70 30.01
CA LEU A 58 -7.42 -6.29 30.36
C LEU A 58 -8.86 -5.73 30.39
N SER A 59 -9.69 -6.08 29.41
CA SER A 59 -11.09 -5.66 29.36
C SER A 59 -11.89 -6.16 30.55
N SER A 60 -11.59 -7.36 31.03
CA SER A 60 -12.22 -7.91 32.22
C SER A 60 -11.82 -7.15 33.50
N LEU A 61 -10.55 -6.76 33.64
CA LEU A 61 -10.08 -5.93 34.77
C LEU A 61 -10.73 -4.54 34.76
N ILE A 62 -10.81 -3.91 33.58
CA ILE A 62 -11.47 -2.61 33.42
C ILE A 62 -12.98 -2.74 33.70
N THR A 63 -13.61 -3.85 33.30
CA THR A 63 -15.02 -4.12 33.62
C THR A 63 -15.26 -4.16 35.12
N MET A 64 -14.40 -4.85 35.88
CA MET A 64 -14.48 -4.90 37.33
C MET A 64 -14.29 -3.51 37.97
N ALA A 65 -13.29 -2.75 37.50
CA ALA A 65 -13.02 -1.40 38.01
C ALA A 65 -14.17 -0.43 37.73
N VAL A 66 -14.70 -0.42 36.51
CA VAL A 66 -15.82 0.44 36.10
C VAL A 66 -17.10 0.05 36.84
N GLN A 67 -17.37 -1.26 37.00
CA GLN A 67 -18.53 -1.73 37.78
C GLN A 67 -18.48 -1.22 39.23
N GLY A 68 -17.32 -1.32 39.89
CA GLY A 68 -17.16 -0.88 41.28
C GLY A 68 -17.51 0.59 41.48
N VAL A 69 -17.19 1.45 40.50
CA VAL A 69 -17.54 2.88 40.54
C VAL A 69 -19.01 3.12 40.19
N LEU A 70 -19.50 2.53 39.09
CA LEU A 70 -20.84 2.83 38.58
C LEU A 70 -21.96 2.21 39.43
N GLN A 71 -21.67 1.12 40.15
CA GLN A 71 -22.63 0.50 41.06
C GLN A 71 -23.07 1.45 42.18
N VAL A 72 -22.20 2.37 42.63
CA VAL A 72 -22.54 3.40 43.63
C VAL A 72 -23.68 4.30 43.13
N TYR A 73 -23.75 4.51 41.81
CA TYR A 73 -24.74 5.37 41.16
C TYR A 73 -25.91 4.58 40.55
N GLY A 74 -25.93 3.25 40.70
CA GLY A 74 -26.96 2.39 40.10
C GLY A 74 -26.91 2.31 38.57
N VAL A 75 -25.77 2.65 37.95
CA VAL A 75 -25.61 2.72 36.49
C VAL A 75 -24.96 1.43 35.97
N PRO A 76 -25.43 0.86 34.84
CA PRO A 76 -24.80 -0.30 34.22
C PRO A 76 -23.47 0.08 33.52
N VAL A 77 -22.57 -0.89 33.41
CA VAL A 77 -21.22 -0.70 32.84
C VAL A 77 -21.21 -0.38 31.33
N LEU A 78 -22.23 -0.84 30.60
CA LEU A 78 -22.36 -0.64 29.15
C LEU A 78 -21.06 -1.01 28.42
N ALA A 79 -20.74 -0.31 27.32
CA ALA A 79 -19.59 -0.58 26.46
C ALA A 79 -18.30 0.17 26.88
N ILE A 80 -18.29 0.80 28.07
CA ILE A 80 -17.16 1.61 28.53
C ILE A 80 -15.86 0.77 28.60
N PRO A 81 -15.86 -0.44 29.20
CA PRO A 81 -14.65 -1.25 29.24
C PRO A 81 -14.16 -1.65 27.85
N PHE A 82 -15.07 -1.99 26.94
CA PHE A 82 -14.71 -2.31 25.54
C PHE A 82 -14.00 -1.14 24.86
N LEU A 83 -14.56 0.06 24.94
CA LEU A 83 -13.99 1.25 24.30
C LEU A 83 -12.63 1.60 24.90
N LEU A 84 -12.54 1.69 26.23
CA LEU A 84 -11.29 2.00 26.92
C LEU A 84 -10.19 0.99 26.59
N THR A 85 -10.50 -0.30 26.64
CA THR A 85 -9.51 -1.36 26.38
C THR A 85 -9.07 -1.36 24.92
N THR A 86 -10.02 -1.26 23.99
CA THR A 86 -9.72 -1.34 22.56
C THR A 86 -8.90 -0.13 22.12
N LEU A 87 -9.31 1.09 22.49
CA LEU A 87 -8.58 2.31 22.13
C LEU A 87 -7.18 2.35 22.73
N THR A 88 -7.03 1.97 24.00
CA THR A 88 -5.69 1.92 24.63
C THR A 88 -4.79 0.88 23.97
N MET A 89 -5.33 -0.30 23.65
CA MET A 89 -4.56 -1.35 22.96
C MET A 89 -4.14 -0.91 21.55
N LEU A 90 -5.05 -0.34 20.76
CA LEU A 90 -4.72 0.15 19.42
C LEU A 90 -3.72 1.32 19.47
N ALA A 91 -3.86 2.23 20.44
CA ALA A 91 -2.91 3.33 20.63
C ALA A 91 -1.50 2.84 21.04
N ALA A 92 -1.43 1.84 21.92
CA ALA A 92 -0.16 1.23 22.32
C ALA A 92 0.52 0.52 21.14
N MET A 93 -0.27 -0.21 20.35
CA MET A 93 0.21 -0.96 19.19
C MET A 93 0.61 -0.04 18.03
N ARG A 94 -0.03 1.12 17.85
CA ARG A 94 0.32 2.10 16.81
C ARG A 94 1.76 2.62 16.94
N LYS A 95 2.29 2.69 18.16
CA LYS A 95 3.68 3.17 18.41
C LYS A 95 4.75 2.12 18.14
N ARG A 96 4.36 0.87 17.85
CA ARG A 96 5.28 -0.22 17.57
C ARG A 96 5.73 -0.15 16.11
N VAL A 97 7.02 -0.37 15.88
CA VAL A 97 7.58 -0.47 14.52
C VAL A 97 6.87 -1.61 13.78
N ALA A 98 6.20 -1.27 12.67
CA ALA A 98 5.24 -2.13 11.97
C ALA A 98 5.86 -3.36 11.26
N THR A 99 7.17 -3.54 11.37
CA THR A 99 7.91 -4.65 10.73
C THR A 99 7.67 -6.01 11.39
N THR A 100 7.10 -6.06 12.59
CA THR A 100 6.88 -7.33 13.31
C THR A 100 5.38 -7.61 13.48
N PRO A 101 4.88 -8.82 13.21
CA PRO A 101 3.47 -9.14 13.44
C PRO A 101 3.10 -9.07 14.93
N PRO A 102 1.81 -8.84 15.29
CA PRO A 102 0.67 -8.69 14.38
C PRO A 102 0.66 -7.34 13.66
N TYR A 103 0.26 -7.36 12.38
CA TYR A 103 0.09 -6.16 11.56
C TYR A 103 -1.26 -5.52 11.85
N LEU A 104 -1.28 -4.21 12.07
CA LEU A 104 -2.50 -3.47 12.35
C LEU A 104 -3.14 -2.98 11.06
N LEU A 105 -4.48 -2.91 11.07
CA LEU A 105 -5.31 -2.46 9.95
C LEU A 105 -6.07 -1.19 10.37
N LEU A 106 -5.34 -0.17 10.86
CA LEU A 106 -5.97 1.05 11.39
C LEU A 106 -6.59 1.91 10.29
N GLU A 107 -5.96 1.98 9.13
CA GLU A 107 -6.40 2.82 8.01
C GLU A 107 -7.49 2.14 7.16
N ALA A 108 -7.43 0.81 7.06
CA ALA A 108 -8.36 0.03 6.26
C ALA A 108 -8.76 -1.26 6.99
N PRO A 109 -9.54 -1.16 8.09
CA PRO A 109 -10.06 -2.33 8.79
C PRO A 109 -11.02 -3.10 7.87
N ALA A 110 -10.98 -4.43 7.98
CA ALA A 110 -11.83 -5.31 7.19
C ALA A 110 -12.22 -6.55 8.00
N LEU A 111 -13.16 -7.32 7.47
CA LEU A 111 -13.52 -8.61 8.06
C LEU A 111 -12.29 -9.52 8.18
N PRO A 112 -12.17 -10.32 9.26
CA PRO A 112 -11.00 -11.16 9.50
C PRO A 112 -10.65 -12.06 8.31
N GLU A 113 -11.64 -12.60 7.62
CA GLU A 113 -11.49 -13.49 6.46
C GLU A 113 -10.83 -12.76 5.28
N HIS A 114 -11.30 -11.54 4.99
CA HIS A 114 -10.74 -10.71 3.90
C HIS A 114 -9.32 -10.24 4.25
N SER A 115 -9.10 -9.82 5.50
CA SER A 115 -7.79 -9.41 6.00
C SER A 115 -6.77 -10.55 5.96
N TYR A 116 -7.21 -11.77 6.32
CA TYR A 116 -6.39 -12.97 6.27
C TYR A 116 -6.07 -13.38 4.83
N GLU A 117 -7.07 -13.39 3.94
CA GLU A 117 -6.87 -13.70 2.52
C GLU A 117 -5.91 -12.69 1.86
N ARG A 118 -6.13 -11.39 2.07
CA ARG A 118 -5.24 -10.33 1.56
C ARG A 118 -3.81 -10.54 2.04
N ALA A 119 -3.61 -10.78 3.33
CA ALA A 119 -2.28 -11.05 3.88
C ALA A 119 -1.66 -12.34 3.33
N ARG A 120 -2.46 -13.39 3.10
CA ARG A 120 -2.00 -14.64 2.48
C ARG A 120 -1.55 -14.42 1.04
N LEU A 121 -2.33 -13.69 0.23
CA LEU A 121 -2.01 -13.37 -1.16
C LEU A 121 -0.76 -12.51 -1.26
N VAL A 122 -0.63 -11.51 -0.39
CA VAL A 122 0.55 -10.64 -0.31
C VAL A 122 1.82 -11.44 0.01
N ARG A 123 1.77 -12.31 1.02
CA ARG A 123 2.89 -13.22 1.34
C ARG A 123 3.21 -14.19 0.22
N ALA A 124 2.20 -14.75 -0.45
CA ALA A 124 2.39 -15.66 -1.58
C ALA A 124 3.07 -14.96 -2.78
N ARG A 125 2.90 -13.64 -2.91
CA ARG A 125 3.56 -12.82 -3.93
C ARG A 125 4.97 -12.38 -3.51
N GLY A 126 5.41 -12.72 -2.30
CA GLY A 126 6.68 -12.25 -1.73
C GLY A 126 6.69 -10.76 -1.40
N ALA A 127 5.52 -10.14 -1.25
CA ALA A 127 5.39 -8.73 -0.92
C ALA A 127 5.10 -8.54 0.58
N GLU A 128 5.44 -7.36 1.11
CA GLU A 128 5.17 -7.01 2.50
C GLU A 128 3.69 -6.75 2.75
N PRO A 129 3.11 -7.07 3.93
CA PRO A 129 1.68 -6.91 4.23
C PRO A 129 1.10 -5.50 4.06
N GLU A 130 1.95 -4.47 4.09
CA GLU A 130 1.59 -3.07 3.85
C GLU A 130 1.70 -2.66 2.37
N SER A 131 2.16 -3.56 1.50
CA SER A 131 2.27 -3.29 0.08
C SER A 131 0.90 -3.07 -0.56
N VAL A 132 0.86 -2.09 -1.46
CA VAL A 132 -0.33 -1.80 -2.26
C VAL A 132 -0.28 -2.63 -3.54
N PRO A 133 -1.33 -3.39 -3.86
CA PRO A 133 -1.41 -4.06 -5.15
C PRO A 133 -1.61 -3.03 -6.26
N LEU A 134 -0.64 -2.92 -7.16
CA LEU A 134 -0.73 -2.10 -8.37
C LEU A 134 -1.07 -2.97 -9.58
N ARG A 135 -1.95 -2.47 -10.45
CA ARG A 135 -2.14 -3.03 -11.79
C ARG A 135 -1.00 -2.58 -12.70
N ALA A 136 -0.71 -3.36 -13.73
CA ALA A 136 0.19 -2.91 -14.78
C ALA A 136 -0.40 -1.66 -15.44
N PRO A 137 0.38 -0.57 -15.62
CA PRO A 137 -0.12 0.69 -16.17
C PRO A 137 -0.23 0.66 -17.71
N PHE A 138 -0.39 -0.53 -18.31
CA PHE A 138 -0.42 -0.73 -19.75
C PHE A 138 -1.25 -1.96 -20.13
N PHE A 139 -1.62 -2.01 -21.41
CA PHE A 139 -2.19 -3.20 -22.03
C PHE A 139 -1.10 -4.11 -22.62
N GLY A 140 -1.38 -5.41 -22.65
CA GLY A 140 -0.51 -6.40 -23.26
C GLY A 140 0.67 -6.79 -22.37
N SER A 141 1.79 -7.13 -23.00
CA SER A 141 2.98 -7.64 -22.32
C SER A 141 4.17 -6.75 -22.58
N TRP A 142 4.69 -6.15 -21.53
CA TRP A 142 5.89 -5.31 -21.56
C TRP A 142 6.99 -6.00 -20.74
N ARG A 143 8.25 -5.69 -21.04
CA ARG A 143 9.39 -6.16 -20.25
C ARG A 143 9.79 -5.11 -19.25
N VAL A 144 10.31 -5.54 -18.10
CA VAL A 144 10.99 -4.62 -17.18
C VAL A 144 12.39 -4.36 -17.76
N TYR A 145 12.66 -3.11 -18.12
CA TYR A 145 13.98 -2.67 -18.56
C TYR A 145 14.90 -2.43 -17.35
N GLN A 146 14.40 -1.69 -16.36
CA GLN A 146 15.09 -1.42 -15.11
C GLN A 146 14.13 -1.70 -13.94
N GLY A 147 14.59 -2.54 -13.01
CA GLY A 147 13.81 -2.98 -11.87
C GLY A 147 14.59 -2.92 -10.57
N PHE A 148 14.19 -3.73 -9.59
CA PHE A 148 14.82 -3.76 -8.27
C PHE A 148 16.17 -4.47 -8.32
N ASP A 149 17.13 -3.98 -7.52
CA ASP A 149 18.42 -4.62 -7.25
C ASP A 149 19.25 -5.01 -8.50
N GLY A 150 19.02 -4.32 -9.62
CA GLY A 150 19.80 -4.47 -10.85
C GLY A 150 21.09 -3.65 -10.82
N PRO A 151 22.05 -3.93 -11.74
CA PRO A 151 23.30 -3.18 -11.86
C PRO A 151 23.07 -1.69 -12.16
N HIS A 152 21.97 -1.38 -12.84
CA HIS A 152 21.41 -0.04 -12.97
C HIS A 152 20.02 -0.07 -12.37
N THR A 153 19.87 0.49 -11.18
CA THR A 153 18.58 0.64 -10.50
C THR A 153 18.44 2.07 -10.00
N HIS A 154 17.22 2.40 -9.64
CA HIS A 154 16.87 3.69 -9.10
C HIS A 154 17.50 3.87 -7.71
N GLN A 155 18.02 5.06 -7.43
CA GLN A 155 18.56 5.37 -6.11
C GLN A 155 17.45 5.69 -5.12
N PRO A 156 17.69 5.54 -3.81
CA PRO A 156 16.75 6.03 -2.79
C PRO A 156 16.33 7.48 -3.00
N PRO A 157 15.03 7.83 -2.87
CA PRO A 157 13.90 7.00 -2.41
C PRO A 157 13.16 6.20 -3.51
N TRP A 158 13.71 6.16 -4.73
CA TRP A 158 13.05 5.59 -5.92
C TRP A 158 13.43 4.13 -6.20
N GLN A 159 14.13 3.45 -5.29
CA GLN A 159 14.66 2.09 -5.51
C GLN A 159 13.59 1.03 -5.86
N HIS A 160 12.32 1.35 -5.62
CA HIS A 160 11.17 0.52 -5.95
C HIS A 160 10.44 0.95 -7.23
N ALA A 161 11.07 1.77 -8.07
CA ALA A 161 10.55 2.15 -9.39
C ALA A 161 10.83 1.06 -10.43
N LEU A 162 9.85 0.84 -11.31
CA LEU A 162 9.91 -0.11 -12.41
C LEU A 162 9.76 0.61 -13.74
N ASP A 163 10.71 0.35 -14.63
CA ASP A 163 10.79 0.85 -15.99
C ASP A 163 10.29 -0.24 -16.95
N PHE A 164 9.25 0.00 -17.76
CA PHE A 164 8.69 -0.96 -18.72
C PHE A 164 8.96 -0.65 -20.20
N ILE A 165 9.41 -1.62 -20.99
CA ILE A 165 9.72 -1.46 -22.41
C ILE A 165 8.93 -2.43 -23.30
N ILE A 166 8.61 -2.00 -24.52
CA ILE A 166 8.21 -2.92 -25.60
C ILE A 166 9.40 -3.18 -26.50
N THR A 167 9.64 -4.46 -26.78
CA THR A 167 10.67 -4.86 -27.74
C THR A 167 10.12 -5.88 -28.72
N GLU A 168 10.39 -5.67 -30.00
CA GLU A 168 10.13 -6.62 -31.09
C GLU A 168 11.46 -7.13 -31.64
N GLN A 169 11.61 -8.45 -31.78
CA GLN A 169 12.87 -9.07 -32.23
C GLN A 169 14.14 -8.61 -31.46
N GLY A 170 13.97 -8.25 -30.18
CA GLY A 170 15.05 -7.77 -29.31
C GLY A 170 15.38 -6.28 -29.41
N ARG A 171 14.66 -5.51 -30.22
CA ARG A 171 14.84 -4.05 -30.36
C ARG A 171 13.65 -3.29 -29.82
N SER A 172 13.89 -2.11 -29.23
CA SER A 172 12.85 -1.23 -28.68
C SER A 172 12.31 -0.21 -29.66
N PHE A 173 12.89 -0.14 -30.85
CA PHE A 173 12.50 0.75 -31.93
C PHE A 173 12.59 0.05 -33.29
N ARG A 174 11.81 0.56 -34.24
CA ARG A 174 11.91 0.29 -35.68
C ARG A 174 12.85 1.29 -36.36
N ASN A 175 13.24 1.00 -37.60
CA ASN A 175 14.09 1.88 -38.39
C ASN A 175 15.43 2.21 -37.69
N ALA A 176 15.84 3.48 -37.72
CA ALA A 176 17.08 3.96 -37.11
C ALA A 176 16.90 4.45 -35.66
N GLY A 177 15.67 4.59 -35.15
CA GLY A 177 15.42 5.07 -33.78
C GLY A 177 15.72 6.56 -33.58
N HIS A 178 15.77 7.35 -34.66
CA HIS A 178 16.06 8.79 -34.60
C HIS A 178 14.82 9.64 -34.36
N ARG A 179 13.63 9.06 -34.49
CA ARG A 179 12.35 9.73 -34.24
C ARG A 179 11.60 9.05 -33.11
N LEU A 180 10.80 9.80 -32.38
CA LEU A 180 9.97 9.27 -31.29
C LEU A 180 9.00 8.20 -31.78
N GLN A 181 8.44 8.40 -32.98
CA GLN A 181 7.53 7.46 -33.67
C GLN A 181 8.19 6.12 -34.03
N ASP A 182 9.52 6.02 -33.96
CA ASP A 182 10.22 4.77 -34.16
C ASP A 182 10.15 3.86 -32.93
N PHE A 183 9.87 4.37 -31.72
CA PHE A 183 9.84 3.55 -30.51
C PHE A 183 8.50 2.84 -30.34
N HIS A 184 8.53 1.54 -30.03
CA HIS A 184 7.32 0.72 -29.94
C HIS A 184 6.40 1.09 -28.77
N CYS A 185 6.95 1.71 -27.71
CA CYS A 185 6.17 2.17 -26.56
C CYS A 185 5.53 3.55 -26.77
N PHE A 186 6.00 4.32 -27.75
CA PHE A 186 5.54 5.70 -27.91
C PHE A 186 4.09 5.76 -28.42
N ASP A 187 3.32 6.71 -27.88
CA ASP A 187 1.93 7.02 -28.21
C ASP A 187 0.93 5.91 -27.78
N LEU A 188 1.42 4.91 -27.03
CA LEU A 188 0.55 3.91 -26.43
C LEU A 188 -0.12 4.45 -25.16
N PRO A 189 -1.33 3.99 -24.83
CA PRO A 189 -2.04 4.44 -23.64
C PRO A 189 -1.35 3.97 -22.35
N VAL A 190 -1.22 4.90 -21.40
CA VAL A 190 -0.86 4.58 -20.01
C VAL A 190 -2.12 4.64 -19.15
N LEU A 191 -2.32 3.56 -18.40
CA LEU A 191 -3.46 3.39 -17.51
C LEU A 191 -3.06 3.70 -16.09
N SER A 192 -4.02 4.17 -15.30
CA SER A 192 -3.78 4.27 -13.87
C SER A 192 -3.59 2.88 -13.25
N PRO A 193 -2.49 2.63 -12.52
CA PRO A 193 -2.24 1.35 -11.85
C PRO A 193 -3.14 1.15 -10.62
N CYS A 194 -3.80 2.19 -10.12
CA CYS A 194 -4.53 2.19 -8.85
C CYS A 194 -5.70 3.18 -8.85
N HIS A 195 -6.58 3.06 -7.85
CA HIS A 195 -7.59 4.08 -7.57
C HIS A 195 -7.01 5.10 -6.58
N GLY A 196 -7.33 6.38 -6.76
CA GLY A 196 -6.91 7.43 -5.83
C GLY A 196 -7.26 8.84 -6.31
N THR A 197 -6.67 9.85 -5.68
CA THR A 197 -6.81 11.26 -6.04
C THR A 197 -5.54 11.77 -6.72
N VAL A 198 -5.66 12.54 -7.79
CA VAL A 198 -4.52 13.24 -8.39
C VAL A 198 -3.99 14.27 -7.40
N ALA A 199 -2.81 14.01 -6.85
CA ALA A 199 -2.14 14.91 -5.93
C ALA A 199 -1.40 16.03 -6.66
N ARG A 200 -0.79 15.71 -7.80
CA ARG A 200 -0.06 16.63 -8.67
C ARG A 200 0.07 16.05 -10.07
N CYS A 201 0.11 16.90 -11.08
CA CYS A 201 0.48 16.47 -12.43
C CYS A 201 1.19 17.58 -13.21
N LEU A 202 2.01 17.19 -14.18
CA LEU A 202 2.66 18.09 -15.13
C LEU A 202 2.57 17.50 -16.53
N ASP A 203 2.11 18.27 -17.50
CA ASP A 203 1.80 17.79 -18.87
C ASP A 203 2.31 18.73 -19.98
N GLU A 204 3.09 19.76 -19.63
CA GLU A 204 3.46 20.85 -20.53
C GLU A 204 4.89 20.73 -21.07
N LEU A 205 5.74 19.90 -20.46
CA LEU A 205 7.14 19.78 -20.87
C LEU A 205 7.24 19.13 -22.24
N PRO A 206 8.12 19.64 -23.13
CA PRO A 206 8.32 19.05 -24.44
C PRO A 206 8.88 17.64 -24.33
N ASP A 207 8.47 16.82 -25.28
CA ASP A 207 9.00 15.48 -25.49
C ASP A 207 10.50 15.56 -25.91
N ASN A 208 11.44 15.05 -25.08
CA ASN A 208 12.88 15.00 -25.39
C ASN A 208 13.19 14.24 -26.70
N PRO A 209 14.09 14.70 -27.56
CA PRO A 209 14.58 13.90 -28.68
C PRO A 209 15.19 12.54 -28.24
N PRO A 210 15.17 11.49 -29.09
CA PRO A 210 15.85 10.23 -28.80
C PRO A 210 17.33 10.46 -28.46
N GLY A 211 17.77 9.88 -27.33
CA GLY A 211 19.14 10.03 -26.85
C GLY A 211 19.41 11.29 -26.02
N GLU A 212 18.43 12.15 -25.79
CA GLU A 212 18.54 13.32 -24.90
C GLU A 212 17.88 13.08 -23.53
N VAL A 213 18.26 13.93 -22.56
CA VAL A 213 17.68 13.99 -21.20
C VAL A 213 17.53 15.40 -20.74
N ASP A 214 16.36 15.68 -20.21
CA ASP A 214 16.19 16.77 -19.27
C ASP A 214 16.60 16.33 -17.84
N SER A 215 17.78 16.77 -17.42
CA SER A 215 18.31 16.48 -16.07
C SER A 215 17.73 17.41 -15.01
N ASN A 216 17.16 18.55 -15.44
CA ASN A 216 16.52 19.52 -14.56
C ASN A 216 15.12 19.03 -14.20
N ASN A 217 14.38 18.51 -15.19
CA ASN A 217 13.06 17.93 -15.02
C ASN A 217 13.10 16.40 -15.13
N ASN A 218 13.71 15.80 -14.12
CA ASN A 218 14.00 14.37 -14.06
C ASN A 218 12.79 13.43 -14.21
N TRP A 219 11.57 13.87 -13.91
CA TRP A 219 10.35 13.07 -14.14
C TRP A 219 9.68 13.34 -15.49
N GLY A 220 10.09 14.39 -16.23
CA GLY A 220 9.37 14.88 -17.39
C GLY A 220 7.92 15.23 -17.06
N ASN A 221 7.00 14.99 -17.99
CA ASN A 221 5.56 15.01 -17.68
C ASN A 221 5.22 13.81 -16.78
N PHE A 222 4.40 14.04 -15.76
CA PHE A 222 4.12 13.02 -14.74
C PHE A 222 2.72 13.15 -14.15
N LEU A 223 2.26 12.05 -13.56
CA LEU A 223 1.04 11.96 -12.77
C LEU A 223 1.37 11.37 -11.39
N LEU A 224 1.05 12.11 -10.34
CA LEU A 224 1.20 11.69 -8.95
C LEU A 224 -0.18 11.42 -8.33
N ILE A 225 -0.43 10.18 -7.95
CA ILE A 225 -1.70 9.70 -7.40
C ILE A 225 -1.52 9.45 -5.90
N ARG A 226 -2.37 10.06 -5.07
CA ARG A 226 -2.47 9.77 -3.64
C ARG A 226 -3.52 8.69 -3.41
N LEU A 227 -3.13 7.63 -2.73
CA LEU A 227 -3.99 6.55 -2.29
C LEU A 227 -4.68 6.91 -0.96
N ASP A 228 -5.78 6.21 -0.65
CA ASP A 228 -6.49 6.39 0.63
C ASP A 228 -5.63 6.01 1.86
N SER A 229 -4.64 5.14 1.66
CA SER A 229 -3.63 4.80 2.68
C SER A 229 -2.59 5.90 2.91
N GLY A 230 -2.69 7.03 2.20
CA GLY A 230 -1.71 8.13 2.26
C GLY A 230 -0.42 7.90 1.46
N LEU A 231 -0.27 6.72 0.84
CA LEU A 231 0.84 6.39 -0.06
C LEU A 231 0.70 7.09 -1.41
N TYR A 232 1.81 7.29 -2.11
CA TYR A 232 1.83 7.93 -3.44
C TYR A 232 2.33 6.99 -4.52
N VAL A 233 1.69 7.07 -5.69
CA VAL A 233 2.11 6.38 -6.91
C VAL A 233 2.44 7.43 -7.96
N LEU A 234 3.67 7.39 -8.47
CA LEU A 234 4.18 8.27 -9.51
C LEU A 234 4.26 7.49 -10.82
N LEU A 235 3.62 8.03 -11.85
CA LEU A 235 3.84 7.69 -13.25
C LEU A 235 4.64 8.83 -13.87
N ALA A 236 5.85 8.56 -14.34
CA ALA A 236 6.74 9.57 -14.92
C ALA A 236 7.02 9.28 -16.39
N HIS A 237 7.58 10.27 -17.09
CA HIS A 237 7.85 10.23 -18.52
C HIS A 237 6.57 9.95 -19.30
N LEU A 238 5.60 10.86 -19.20
CA LEU A 238 4.37 10.85 -19.99
C LEU A 238 4.49 11.77 -21.21
N ARG A 239 3.55 11.65 -22.15
CA ARG A 239 3.50 12.50 -23.35
C ARG A 239 3.09 13.90 -23.03
N GLN A 240 3.74 14.85 -23.68
CA GLN A 240 3.27 16.22 -23.68
C GLN A 240 1.80 16.29 -24.13
N HIS A 241 0.98 17.00 -23.37
CA HIS A 241 -0.43 17.23 -23.67
C HIS A 241 -1.24 15.93 -23.82
N SER A 242 -0.99 14.98 -22.93
CA SER A 242 -1.67 13.69 -22.96
C SER A 242 -2.54 13.42 -21.75
N LEU A 243 -2.29 14.08 -20.62
CA LEU A 243 -3.04 13.83 -19.42
C LEU A 243 -4.50 14.25 -19.58
N THR A 244 -5.39 13.34 -19.21
CA THR A 244 -6.86 13.54 -19.26
C THR A 244 -7.44 13.86 -17.89
N VAL A 245 -6.58 14.01 -16.89
CA VAL A 245 -6.92 14.21 -15.48
C VAL A 245 -6.38 15.56 -15.01
N ILE A 246 -6.99 16.09 -13.94
CA ILE A 246 -6.58 17.35 -13.31
C ILE A 246 -6.27 17.13 -11.84
N GLU A 247 -5.46 18.01 -11.26
CA GLU A 247 -5.18 17.99 -9.83
C GLU A 247 -6.46 18.06 -8.99
N GLY A 248 -6.54 17.23 -7.94
CA GLY A 248 -7.72 17.05 -7.10
C GLY A 248 -8.78 16.11 -7.67
N GLY A 249 -8.67 15.69 -8.94
CA GLY A 249 -9.58 14.73 -9.56
C GLY A 249 -9.41 13.30 -9.02
N ALA A 250 -10.47 12.50 -9.07
CA ALA A 250 -10.40 11.07 -8.77
C ALA A 250 -9.96 10.27 -10.02
N VAL A 251 -9.23 9.18 -9.82
CA VAL A 251 -8.75 8.28 -10.86
C VAL A 251 -9.06 6.85 -10.44
N ASP A 252 -9.56 6.04 -11.36
CA ASP A 252 -9.87 4.62 -11.14
C ASP A 252 -8.77 3.70 -11.68
N ALA A 253 -8.57 2.54 -11.06
CA ALA A 253 -7.61 1.57 -11.56
C ALA A 253 -8.03 1.06 -12.95
N GLY A 254 -7.19 1.29 -13.97
CA GLY A 254 -7.48 0.95 -15.36
C GLY A 254 -8.27 2.03 -16.13
N SER A 255 -8.64 3.16 -15.52
CA SER A 255 -9.09 4.31 -16.29
C SER A 255 -7.91 4.86 -17.11
N ALA A 256 -8.19 5.30 -18.34
CA ALA A 256 -7.18 5.91 -19.19
C ALA A 256 -6.70 7.22 -18.53
N GLY A 257 -5.42 7.29 -18.18
CA GLY A 257 -4.81 8.52 -17.66
C GLY A 257 -4.40 9.48 -18.79
N GLY A 258 -4.23 8.96 -20.01
CA GLY A 258 -3.73 9.68 -21.19
C GLY A 258 -2.86 8.79 -22.09
N PRO A 259 -2.58 9.16 -23.37
CA PRO A 259 -1.51 8.52 -24.19
C PRO A 259 -0.09 8.85 -23.69
N MET A 260 0.94 8.09 -24.09
CA MET A 260 2.29 8.14 -23.49
C MET A 260 3.42 8.62 -24.42
N TRP A 261 4.49 9.24 -23.87
CA TRP A 261 5.76 9.54 -24.53
C TRP A 261 6.94 9.50 -23.55
N GLN A 262 8.13 9.17 -24.07
CA GLN A 262 9.34 8.86 -23.34
C GLN A 262 10.64 9.30 -24.06
N HIS A 263 11.64 9.83 -23.31
CA HIS A 263 13.07 9.41 -23.33
C HIS A 263 13.97 10.04 -22.22
N ARG A 264 14.81 9.19 -21.58
CA ARG A 264 16.11 9.49 -20.96
C ARG A 264 17.16 8.58 -21.63
N PRO A 265 18.46 8.95 -21.79
CA PRO A 265 19.34 8.49 -22.86
C PRO A 265 19.97 7.12 -22.55
N PHE A 266 19.40 6.38 -21.60
CA PHE A 266 19.97 5.19 -20.99
C PHE A 266 18.90 4.15 -20.63
N THR A 267 17.60 4.50 -20.56
CA THR A 267 16.53 3.54 -20.26
C THR A 267 15.26 3.84 -21.09
N PRO A 268 14.82 2.93 -21.99
CA PRO A 268 13.61 3.10 -22.77
C PRO A 268 12.45 2.44 -22.00
N ALA A 269 11.88 3.11 -21.01
CA ALA A 269 10.70 2.58 -20.34
C ALA A 269 9.79 3.57 -19.54
N PRO A 270 8.44 3.60 -19.67
CA PRO A 270 7.55 4.12 -18.62
C PRO A 270 7.98 3.68 -17.24
N SER A 271 8.16 4.62 -16.34
CA SER A 271 8.50 4.32 -14.95
C SER A 271 7.26 4.47 -14.07
N ALA A 272 6.88 3.38 -13.39
CA ALA A 272 5.89 3.41 -12.33
C ALA A 272 6.62 3.15 -11.01
N SER A 273 6.48 4.07 -10.07
CA SER A 273 7.07 3.95 -8.74
C SER A 273 6.02 4.23 -7.68
N ALA A 274 6.00 3.40 -6.64
CA ALA A 274 5.26 3.69 -5.42
C ALA A 274 6.27 4.12 -4.37
N CYS A 275 6.09 5.31 -3.81
CA CYS A 275 6.89 5.80 -2.70
C CYS A 275 5.98 5.88 -1.45
N ALA A 276 6.42 5.24 -0.38
CA ALA A 276 5.78 5.32 0.92
C ALA A 276 6.44 6.43 1.73
N ASP A 277 5.79 7.60 1.79
CA ASP A 277 6.16 8.64 2.76
C ASP A 277 5.03 8.81 3.76
N HIS A 278 5.25 8.34 4.99
CA HIS A 278 4.31 8.49 6.09
C HIS A 278 4.49 9.86 6.76
N GLY A 279 3.82 10.87 6.21
CA GLY A 279 3.39 12.03 6.99
C GLY A 279 4.34 13.22 7.12
N GLY A 280 5.34 13.37 6.24
CA GLY A 280 6.09 14.63 6.09
C GLY A 280 5.41 15.58 5.09
N THR A 281 5.47 16.90 5.30
CA THR A 281 5.24 17.87 4.24
C THR A 281 6.22 17.58 3.10
N TRP A 282 5.70 17.07 1.99
CA TRP A 282 6.49 16.70 0.82
C TRP A 282 7.18 17.94 0.24
N GLN A 283 8.51 17.97 0.28
CA GLN A 283 9.34 18.96 -0.40
C GLN A 283 10.14 18.25 -1.51
N PRO A 284 10.16 18.78 -2.75
CA PRO A 284 10.96 18.21 -3.81
C PRO A 284 12.46 18.40 -3.49
N HIS A 285 13.17 17.31 -3.23
CA HIS A 285 14.63 17.32 -3.16
C HIS A 285 15.24 16.98 -4.54
N PRO A 286 16.27 17.73 -5.00
CA PRO A 286 16.92 17.45 -6.27
C PRO A 286 17.83 16.20 -6.18
N PRO A 287 17.80 15.25 -7.14
CA PRO A 287 18.70 14.09 -7.12
C PRO A 287 20.10 14.38 -7.69
N VAL A 288 21.09 13.68 -7.13
CA VAL A 288 22.53 13.73 -7.43
C VAL A 288 22.90 12.82 -8.60
N SER A 289 23.81 13.27 -9.47
CA SER A 289 24.27 12.57 -10.69
C SER A 289 25.35 11.52 -10.44
N SER A 290 25.31 10.38 -11.14
CA SER A 290 26.52 9.57 -11.38
C SER A 290 26.48 8.88 -12.75
N ALA A 291 27.49 9.17 -13.57
CA ALA A 291 27.70 8.70 -14.94
C ALA A 291 28.63 7.46 -14.99
N GLY A 292 28.42 6.56 -15.97
CA GLY A 292 29.34 5.46 -16.33
C GLY A 292 28.64 4.32 -17.08
N GLY A 293 29.13 3.93 -18.27
CA GLY A 293 28.43 3.06 -19.24
C GLY A 293 28.89 1.60 -19.37
N TYR A 294 28.14 0.87 -20.23
CA TYR A 294 28.31 -0.51 -20.77
C TYR A 294 28.10 -1.69 -19.80
N PRO A 295 27.92 -2.95 -20.27
CA PRO A 295 27.02 -3.52 -21.29
C PRO A 295 25.92 -4.41 -20.64
N ALA A 296 24.87 -4.74 -21.40
CA ALA A 296 23.72 -5.51 -20.92
C ALA A 296 24.04 -7.00 -20.71
N ASN A 297 23.93 -7.48 -19.46
CA ASN A 297 23.66 -8.88 -19.15
C ASN A 297 23.18 -9.00 -17.69
N ASP A 298 21.88 -9.21 -17.48
CA ASP A 298 21.41 -9.95 -16.30
C ASP A 298 20.09 -10.67 -16.63
N THR A 299 20.09 -11.98 -16.39
CA THR A 299 19.04 -12.95 -16.68
C THR A 299 18.08 -13.18 -15.50
N ARG A 300 18.16 -12.39 -14.43
CA ARG A 300 17.36 -12.60 -13.20
C ARG A 300 16.00 -11.90 -13.12
N THR A 301 15.65 -11.03 -14.07
CA THR A 301 14.39 -10.24 -14.05
C THR A 301 13.54 -10.38 -15.30
N ASP A 302 13.61 -11.52 -16.02
CA ASP A 302 12.72 -11.81 -17.15
C ASP A 302 11.29 -12.21 -16.70
N ARG A 303 10.65 -11.33 -15.90
CA ARG A 303 9.25 -11.44 -15.52
C ARG A 303 8.41 -10.65 -16.51
N ARG A 304 7.74 -11.35 -17.43
CA ARG A 304 6.68 -10.76 -18.26
C ARG A 304 5.44 -10.52 -17.41
N PHE A 305 4.98 -9.27 -17.34
CA PHE A 305 3.66 -8.94 -16.81
C PHE A 305 2.67 -8.84 -17.97
N SER A 306 1.53 -9.49 -17.84
CA SER A 306 0.46 -9.49 -18.85
C SER A 306 -0.88 -9.12 -18.20
N SER A 307 -1.57 -8.15 -18.76
CA SER A 307 -2.97 -7.81 -18.42
C SER A 307 -3.89 -8.28 -19.57
N ARG A 308 -4.97 -9.00 -19.24
CA ARG A 308 -6.00 -9.41 -20.23
C ARG A 308 -7.06 -8.31 -20.35
N MET A 309 -7.51 -8.02 -21.57
CA MET A 309 -8.70 -7.19 -21.78
C MET A 309 -9.93 -7.86 -21.18
N PRO A 310 -10.86 -7.12 -20.55
CA PRO A 310 -12.21 -7.62 -20.33
C PRO A 310 -12.88 -7.85 -21.69
N SER A 311 -13.38 -9.06 -21.91
CA SER A 311 -14.21 -9.38 -23.09
C SER A 311 -15.48 -8.54 -23.04
N ARG A 312 -15.80 -7.87 -24.15
CA ARG A 312 -17.08 -7.19 -24.35
C ARG A 312 -18.24 -8.17 -24.32
#